data_AF-A0A517SDZ9-F1
#
_entry.id   AF-A0A517SDZ9-F1
#
_cell.length_a   1.000
_cell.length_b   1.000
_cell.length_c   1.000
_cell.angle_alpha   90.00
_cell.angle_beta   90.00
_cell.angle_gamma   90.00
#
_symmetry.space_group_name_H-M   'P 1'
#
loop_
_entity.id
_entity.type
_entity.pdbx_description
1 polymer ?
#
loop_
_entity_poly.entity_id
_entity_poly.type
_entity_poly.pdbx_seq_one_letter_code
_entity_poly.pdbx_strand_id
1 'polypeptide(L)'
;MAMLPQEKQLVDDLQGKPFQMLSVCNDPTLESARATAAEKGMTWPNWFDGEAWTTEAAGLSRDETGIRPAGAIARQWNVRGWPTIYVLDEKGMIRARHLRGEGLNAMVHQLVAALENR
;
A
#
# COMPACT_ATOMS: atom_id res chain seq x y z
N MET A 1 10.75 -2.92 1.22
CA MET A 1 10.63 -1.51 1.63
C MET A 1 11.19 -0.49 0.61
N ALA A 2 11.39 -0.86 -0.67
CA ALA A 2 12.03 0.02 -1.65
C ALA A 2 11.25 1.31 -2.00
N MET A 3 9.95 1.40 -1.68
CA MET A 3 9.09 2.53 -2.03
C MET A 3 8.90 3.56 -0.90
N LEU A 4 9.32 3.25 0.32
CA LEU A 4 9.04 4.11 1.49
C LEU A 4 9.52 5.57 1.33
N PRO A 5 10.72 5.88 0.80
CA PRO A 5 11.12 7.26 0.59
C PRO A 5 10.19 8.03 -0.35
N GLN A 6 9.72 7.37 -1.41
CA GLN A 6 8.79 7.97 -2.37
C GLN A 6 7.39 8.12 -1.78
N GLU A 7 6.91 7.14 -1.03
CA GLU A 7 5.61 7.17 -0.35
C GLU A 7 5.55 8.32 0.66
N LYS A 8 6.62 8.52 1.44
CA LYS A 8 6.77 9.67 2.35
C LYS A 8 6.70 10.99 1.59
N GLN A 9 7.48 11.12 0.53
CA GLN A 9 7.51 12.33 -0.29
C GLN A 9 6.11 12.69 -0.81
N LEU A 10 5.35 11.71 -1.31
CA LEU A 10 3.97 11.93 -1.78
C LEU A 10 3.04 12.40 -0.66
N VAL A 11 3.14 11.80 0.53
CA VAL A 11 2.32 12.21 1.68
C VAL A 11 2.68 13.64 2.11
N ASP A 12 3.95 13.99 2.12
CA ASP A 12 4.43 15.32 2.51
C ASP A 12 4.06 16.39 1.47
N ASP A 13 4.25 16.12 0.17
CA ASP A 13 3.96 17.06 -0.92
C ASP A 13 2.45 17.36 -1.07
N LEU A 14 1.61 16.43 -0.63
CA LEU A 14 0.16 16.49 -0.81
C LEU A 14 -0.58 16.68 0.52
N GLN A 15 0.11 17.09 1.59
CA GLN A 15 -0.55 17.46 2.83
C GLN A 15 -1.58 18.58 2.60
N GLY A 16 -2.78 18.39 3.13
CA GLY A 16 -3.89 19.34 2.99
C GLY A 16 -4.58 19.33 1.62
N LYS A 17 -4.12 18.50 0.67
CA LYS A 17 -4.75 18.32 -0.64
C LYS A 17 -5.76 17.17 -0.61
N PRO A 18 -6.65 17.03 -1.62
CA PRO A 18 -7.58 15.91 -1.72
C PRO A 18 -6.85 14.60 -2.11
N PHE A 19 -5.98 14.13 -1.22
CA PHE A 19 -5.15 12.94 -1.36
C PHE A 19 -5.07 12.18 -0.03
N GLN A 20 -5.13 10.85 -0.08
CA GLN A 20 -4.89 9.99 1.07
C GLN A 20 -4.05 8.79 0.65
N MET A 21 -2.94 8.57 1.35
CA MET A 21 -2.21 7.30 1.29
C MET A 21 -2.82 6.32 2.29
N LEU A 22 -3.05 5.09 1.86
CA LEU A 22 -3.40 3.96 2.71
C LEU A 22 -2.46 2.81 2.39
N SER A 23 -1.71 2.35 3.38
CA SER A 23 -0.93 1.13 3.26
C SER A 23 -1.70 -0.07 3.79
N VAL A 24 -1.38 -1.25 3.27
CA VAL A 24 -1.85 -2.55 3.77
C VAL A 24 -0.61 -3.38 4.02
N CYS A 25 -0.40 -3.80 5.27
CA CYS A 25 0.75 -4.58 5.67
C CYS A 25 0.36 -6.00 6.10
N ASN A 26 1.29 -6.93 5.93
CA ASN A 26 1.15 -8.32 6.35
C ASN A 26 2.37 -8.72 7.19
N ASP A 27 2.78 -7.84 8.10
CA ASP A 27 3.85 -8.16 9.05
C ASP A 27 3.47 -9.39 9.89
N PRO A 28 4.42 -10.12 10.48
CA PRO A 28 4.13 -11.35 11.20
C PRO A 28 3.17 -11.17 12.38
N THR A 29 3.15 -10.00 13.02
CA THR A 29 2.25 -9.69 14.13
C THR A 29 1.85 -8.22 14.09
N LEU A 30 0.73 -7.87 14.74
CA LEU A 30 0.34 -6.46 14.90
C LEU A 30 1.42 -5.63 15.62
N GLU A 31 2.14 -6.23 16.57
CA GLU A 31 3.24 -5.58 17.27
C GLU A 31 4.39 -5.24 16.30
N SER A 32 4.81 -6.20 15.47
CA SER A 32 5.85 -5.97 14.46
C SER A 32 5.43 -4.96 13.39
N ALA A 33 4.14 -4.93 13.01
CA ALA A 33 3.60 -3.91 12.11
C ALA A 33 3.71 -2.50 12.73
N ARG A 34 3.33 -2.36 14.00
CA ARG A 34 3.44 -1.09 14.73
C ARG A 34 4.88 -0.64 14.90
N ALA A 35 5.77 -1.56 15.27
CA ALA A 35 7.20 -1.27 15.40
C ALA A 35 7.79 -0.80 14.07
N THR A 36 7.47 -1.48 12.96
CA THR A 36 7.91 -1.09 11.61
C THR A 36 7.36 0.28 11.22
N ALA A 37 6.08 0.54 11.43
CA ALA A 37 5.48 1.85 11.13
C ALA A 37 6.16 2.98 11.92
N ALA A 38 6.47 2.77 13.20
CA ALA A 38 7.18 3.73 14.04
C ALA A 38 8.63 3.93 13.60
N GLU A 39 9.39 2.85 13.43
CA GLU A 39 10.81 2.89 13.00
C GLU A 39 10.96 3.58 11.64
N LYS A 40 10.02 3.30 10.72
CA LYS A 40 10.04 3.86 9.38
C LYS A 40 9.34 5.20 9.28
N GLY A 41 8.76 5.74 10.35
CA GLY A 41 8.07 7.03 10.33
C GLY A 41 6.92 7.07 9.31
N MET A 42 6.11 6.02 9.28
CA MET A 42 4.89 5.96 8.45
C MET A 42 3.77 6.70 9.19
N THR A 43 3.50 7.93 8.76
CA THR A 43 2.55 8.85 9.41
C THR A 43 1.12 8.74 8.88
N TRP A 44 0.92 8.03 7.78
CA TRP A 44 -0.38 7.79 7.16
C TRP A 44 -1.05 6.51 7.68
N PRO A 45 -2.36 6.33 7.46
CA PRO A 45 -3.06 5.09 7.80
C PRO A 45 -2.39 3.85 7.21
N ASN A 46 -2.15 2.85 8.04
CA ASN A 46 -1.60 1.56 7.64
C ASN A 46 -2.43 0.43 8.25
N TRP A 47 -3.04 -0.38 7.37
CA TRP A 47 -3.93 -1.46 7.75
C TRP A 47 -3.14 -2.76 7.94
N PHE A 48 -3.16 -3.31 9.15
CA PHE A 48 -2.68 -4.66 9.42
C PHE A 48 -3.67 -5.70 8.87
N ASP A 49 -3.33 -6.35 7.77
CA ASP A 49 -4.20 -7.32 7.07
C ASP A 49 -4.09 -8.74 7.65
N GLY A 50 -3.76 -8.84 8.93
CA GLY A 50 -3.77 -10.11 9.66
C GLY A 50 -2.51 -10.95 9.52
N GLU A 51 -2.40 -11.89 10.46
CA GLU A 51 -1.26 -12.79 10.61
C GLU A 51 -1.14 -13.77 9.44
N ALA A 52 0.08 -13.94 8.95
CA ALA A 52 0.42 -15.04 8.05
C ALA A 52 0.15 -16.36 8.78
N TRP A 53 -0.97 -17.02 8.47
CA TRP A 53 -1.35 -18.30 9.08
C TRP A 53 -0.11 -19.20 9.24
N THR A 54 0.16 -19.55 10.49
CA THR A 54 1.34 -20.25 10.99
C THR A 54 1.51 -21.62 10.29
N THR A 55 2.68 -22.24 10.13
CA THR A 55 3.84 -22.31 11.05
C THR A 55 5.23 -22.35 10.38
N GLU A 56 5.40 -22.28 9.05
CA GLU A 56 6.75 -22.45 8.46
C GLU A 56 7.12 -21.56 7.25
N ALA A 57 6.28 -20.62 6.80
CA ALA A 57 6.61 -19.82 5.62
C ALA A 57 6.34 -18.33 5.81
N ALA A 58 7.39 -17.53 5.65
CA ALA A 58 7.38 -16.07 5.66
C ALA A 58 6.28 -15.47 4.76
N GLY A 59 5.25 -14.88 5.36
CA GLY A 59 4.32 -13.91 4.73
C GLY A 59 3.57 -14.33 3.46
N LEU A 60 3.66 -15.62 3.10
CA LEU A 60 3.27 -16.14 1.80
C LEU A 60 2.81 -17.60 1.99
N SER A 61 1.50 -17.84 1.96
CA SER A 61 0.91 -19.18 2.00
C SER A 61 0.87 -19.80 0.61
N ARG A 62 1.09 -21.11 0.49
CA ARG A 62 0.76 -21.87 -0.73
C ARG A 62 -0.68 -22.35 -0.67
N ASP A 63 -1.48 -22.02 -1.68
CA ASP A 63 -2.73 -22.71 -1.98
C ASP A 63 -2.60 -23.50 -3.30
N GLU A 64 -3.69 -24.16 -3.74
CA GLU A 64 -3.76 -24.93 -4.99
C GLU A 64 -3.40 -24.11 -6.25
N THR A 65 -3.36 -22.77 -6.14
CA THR A 65 -3.09 -21.83 -7.23
C THR A 65 -1.70 -21.17 -7.14
N GLY A 66 -0.92 -21.44 -6.09
CA GLY A 66 0.45 -20.95 -5.92
C GLY A 66 0.68 -20.14 -4.64
N ILE A 67 1.75 -19.33 -4.63
CA ILE A 67 2.13 -18.49 -3.49
C ILE A 67 1.24 -17.23 -3.43
N ARG A 68 0.58 -17.00 -2.28
CA ARG A 68 -0.28 -15.83 -2.04
C ARG A 68 -0.03 -15.19 -0.66
N PRO A 69 -0.22 -13.87 -0.52
CA PRO A 69 -0.31 -13.22 0.78
C PRO A 69 -1.40 -13.86 1.65
N ALA A 70 -1.19 -13.89 2.95
CA ALA A 70 -2.12 -14.52 3.87
C ALA A 70 -3.29 -13.62 4.29
N GLY A 71 -3.16 -12.31 4.11
CA GLY A 71 -4.19 -11.34 4.50
C GLY A 71 -5.41 -11.32 3.59
N ALA A 72 -6.58 -11.01 4.16
CA ALA A 72 -7.85 -11.05 3.45
C ALA A 72 -7.94 -9.99 2.35
N ILE A 73 -7.44 -8.77 2.63
CA ILE A 73 -7.41 -7.67 1.67
C ILE A 73 -6.42 -8.02 0.55
N ALA A 74 -5.21 -8.44 0.87
CA ALA A 74 -4.20 -8.79 -0.12
C ALA A 74 -4.65 -9.93 -1.05
N ARG A 75 -5.41 -10.91 -0.54
CA ARG A 75 -6.05 -11.97 -1.35
C ARG A 75 -7.15 -11.42 -2.25
N GLN A 76 -8.08 -10.63 -1.70
CA GLN A 76 -9.18 -10.05 -2.45
C GLN A 76 -8.68 -9.15 -3.60
N TRP A 77 -7.59 -8.43 -3.36
CA TRP A 77 -6.94 -7.56 -4.34
C TRP A 77 -5.91 -8.28 -5.22
N ASN A 78 -5.87 -9.62 -5.17
CA ASN A 78 -4.97 -10.49 -5.95
C ASN A 78 -3.50 -10.02 -5.93
N VAL A 79 -3.03 -9.55 -4.78
CA VAL A 79 -1.63 -9.18 -4.57
C VAL A 79 -0.77 -10.45 -4.64
N ARG A 80 0.31 -10.41 -5.42
CA ARG A 80 1.23 -11.56 -5.59
C ARG A 80 2.66 -11.29 -5.15
N GLY A 81 2.93 -10.07 -4.71
CA GLY A 81 4.25 -9.66 -4.29
C GLY A 81 4.25 -8.24 -3.77
N TRP A 82 5.27 -7.94 -2.97
CA TRP A 82 5.45 -6.64 -2.33
C TRP A 82 6.66 -5.91 -2.95
N PRO A 83 6.57 -4.60 -3.21
CA PRO A 83 5.37 -3.77 -3.08
C PRO A 83 4.42 -3.91 -4.29
N THR A 84 3.12 -3.74 -4.03
CA THR A 84 2.07 -3.58 -5.05
C THR A 84 1.31 -2.29 -4.75
N ILE A 85 1.13 -1.44 -5.76
CA ILE A 85 0.53 -0.10 -5.63
C ILE A 85 -0.69 -0.03 -6.54
N TYR A 86 -1.79 0.49 -6.01
CA TYR A 86 -2.98 0.84 -6.75
C TYR A 86 -3.24 2.33 -6.58
N VAL A 87 -3.55 3.02 -7.68
CA VAL A 87 -3.99 4.42 -7.65
C VAL A 87 -5.47 4.44 -7.96
N LEU A 88 -6.26 4.94 -7.02
CA LEU A 88 -7.70 5.08 -7.13
C LEU A 88 -8.04 6.56 -7.33
N ASP A 89 -9.11 6.85 -8.06
CA ASP A 89 -9.70 8.19 -8.11
C ASP A 89 -10.74 8.40 -7.01
N GLU A 90 -11.38 9.58 -6.99
CA GLU A 90 -12.38 9.95 -5.98
C GLU A 90 -13.67 9.10 -6.04
N LYS A 91 -13.87 8.34 -7.11
CA LYS A 91 -14.99 7.41 -7.28
C LYS A 91 -14.62 5.99 -6.86
N GLY A 92 -13.40 5.78 -6.36
CA GLY A 92 -12.86 4.47 -5.99
C GLY A 92 -12.46 3.63 -7.20
N MET A 93 -12.34 4.20 -8.40
CA MET A 93 -11.97 3.48 -9.61
C MET A 93 -10.45 3.38 -9.73
N ILE A 94 -9.93 2.19 -10.00
CA ILE A 94 -8.50 1.98 -10.24
C ILE A 94 -8.10 2.66 -11.56
N ARG A 95 -7.23 3.66 -11.47
CA ARG A 95 -6.66 4.39 -12.61
C ARG A 95 -5.30 3.86 -13.02
N ALA A 96 -4.55 3.31 -12.07
CA ALA A 96 -3.27 2.67 -12.35
C ALA A 96 -2.95 1.56 -11.35
N ARG A 97 -2.10 0.63 -11.79
CA ARG A 97 -1.54 -0.44 -10.96
C ARG A 97 -0.04 -0.54 -11.20
N HIS A 98 0.71 -0.88 -10.17
CA HIS A 98 2.16 -1.12 -10.20
C HIS A 98 3.04 0.05 -10.67
N LEU A 99 2.51 1.27 -10.72
CA LEU A 99 3.33 2.46 -10.98
C LEU A 99 4.33 2.68 -9.85
N ARG A 100 5.51 3.18 -10.22
CA ARG A 100 6.62 3.53 -9.31
C ARG A 100 7.35 4.74 -9.86
N GLY A 101 8.19 5.37 -9.04
CA GLY A 101 9.00 6.52 -9.46
C GLY A 101 8.15 7.65 -10.03
N GLU A 102 8.70 8.35 -11.01
CA GLU A 102 8.05 9.52 -11.63
C GLU A 102 6.65 9.22 -12.17
N GLY A 103 6.42 8.01 -12.71
CA GLY A 103 5.11 7.64 -13.24
C GLY A 103 4.02 7.60 -12.16
N LEU A 104 4.34 7.12 -10.96
CA LEU A 104 3.42 7.17 -9.82
C LEU A 104 3.13 8.61 -9.41
N ASN A 105 4.17 9.43 -9.28
CA ASN A 105 4.03 10.82 -8.88
C ASN A 105 3.15 11.59 -9.88
N ALA A 106 3.45 11.48 -11.17
CA ALA A 106 2.70 12.16 -12.21
C ALA A 106 1.21 11.79 -12.19
N MET A 107 0.88 10.50 -12.06
CA MET A 107 -0.52 10.04 -11.99
C MET A 107 -1.25 10.62 -10.77
N VAL A 108 -0.61 10.58 -9.58
CA VAL A 108 -1.23 11.11 -8.36
C VAL A 108 -1.43 12.62 -8.47
N HIS A 109 -0.41 13.38 -8.89
CA HIS A 109 -0.52 14.83 -9.07
C HIS A 109 -1.58 15.22 -10.10
N GLN A 110 -1.72 14.47 -11.18
CA GLN A 110 -2.77 14.70 -12.18
C GLN A 110 -4.17 14.54 -11.57
N LEU A 111 -4.40 13.47 -10.80
CA LEU A 111 -5.70 13.24 -10.15
C LEU A 111 -6.00 14.31 -9.11
N VAL A 112 -5.03 14.67 -8.27
CA VAL A 112 -5.19 15.73 -7.26
C VAL A 112 -5.50 17.08 -7.92
N ALA A 113 -4.76 17.47 -8.96
CA ALA A 113 -5.02 18.71 -9.69
C ALA A 113 -6.43 18.75 -10.31
N ALA A 114 -6.93 17.61 -10.80
CA ALA A 114 -8.29 17.52 -11.34
C ALA A 114 -9.38 17.63 -10.25
N LEU A 115 -9.04 17.41 -8.98
CA LEU A 115 -9.95 17.61 -7.84
C LEU A 115 -9.90 19.05 -7.30
N GLU A 116 -8.72 19.66 -7.26
CA GLU A 116 -8.53 21.04 -6.78
C GLU A 116 -9.15 22.09 -7.72
N ASN A 117 -9.25 21.80 -9.02
CA ASN A 117 -9.80 22.71 -10.04
C ASN A 117 -11.31 22.49 -10.30
N ARG A 118 -12.05 21.91 -9.36
CA ARG A 118 -13.49 21.67 -9.47
C ARG A 118 -14.34 22.84 -9.02
#